data_AF-A0A2E0M566-F1
#
_entry.id   AF-A0A2E0M566-F1
#
_cell.length_a   1.000
_cell.length_b   1.000
_cell.length_c   1.000
_cell.angle_alpha   90.00
_cell.angle_beta   90.00
_cell.angle_gamma   90.00
#
_symmetry.space_group_name_H-M   'P 1'
#
loop_
_entity.id
_entity.type
_entity.pdbx_description
1 polymer ?
#
loop_
_entity_poly.entity_id
_entity_poly.type
_entity_poly.pdbx_seq_one_letter_code
_entity_poly.pdbx_strand_id
1 'polypeptide(L)' 'MPDKDWSPIDKSIVDIREMTFSEASMQGWDEGEWQYKDGMVIELNDGSLLFPSADWEGNRAGALFGFVQERCVYIQPRR' A
#
# COMPACT_ATOMS: atom_id res chain seq x y z
N MET A 1 -12.65 5.23 15.57
CA MET A 1 -12.30 6.57 15.06
C MET A 1 -10.82 6.51 14.77
N PRO A 2 -10.32 6.74 13.54
CA PRO A 2 -8.89 6.89 13.37
C PRO A 2 -8.43 8.03 14.28
N ASP A 3 -7.28 7.85 14.93
CA ASP A 3 -6.72 8.86 15.82
C ASP A 3 -6.64 10.18 15.06
N LYS A 4 -7.38 11.18 15.55
CA LYS A 4 -7.55 12.50 14.90
C LYS A 4 -6.22 13.23 14.69
N ASP A 5 -5.15 12.74 15.30
CA ASP A 5 -3.82 13.34 15.34
C ASP A 5 -2.77 12.54 14.54
N TRP A 6 -3.16 11.48 13.82
CA TRP A 6 -2.20 10.75 12.99
C TRP A 6 -1.83 11.55 11.74
N SER A 7 -0.53 11.75 11.52
CA SER A 7 0.05 12.40 10.34
C SER A 7 1.18 11.53 9.78
N PRO A 8 1.34 11.41 8.45
CA PRO A 8 2.49 10.74 7.84
C PRO A 8 3.77 11.59 7.86
N ILE A 9 3.68 12.88 8.22
CA ILE A 9 4.83 13.79 8.26
C ILE A 9 5.82 13.32 9.34
N ASP A 10 7.12 13.46 9.05
CA ASP A 10 8.26 13.05 9.90
C ASP A 10 8.38 11.54 10.17
N LYS A 11 7.56 10.72 9.49
CA LYS A 11 7.68 9.27 9.52
C LYS A 11 8.54 8.78 8.37
N SER A 12 9.32 7.75 8.64
CA SER A 12 10.14 7.09 7.63
C SER A 12 9.52 5.77 7.22
N ILE A 13 9.59 5.46 5.93
CA ILE A 13 9.29 4.12 5.42
C ILE A 13 10.36 3.16 5.94
N VAL A 14 9.94 2.09 6.63
CA VAL A 14 10.84 1.04 7.13
C VAL A 14 10.75 -0.23 6.31
N ASP A 15 9.61 -0.49 5.66
CA ASP A 15 9.44 -1.62 4.76
C ASP A 15 8.42 -1.34 3.65
N ILE A 16 8.57 -2.04 2.53
CA ILE A 16 7.59 -2.12 1.45
C ILE A 16 7.45 -3.60 1.11
N ARG A 17 6.28 -4.17 1.37
CA ARG A 17 6.03 -5.61 1.21
C ARG A 17 4.70 -5.91 0.51
N GLU A 18 4.53 -7.16 0.11
CA GLU A 18 3.24 -7.66 -0.35
C GLU A 18 2.20 -7.58 0.78
N MET A 19 0.96 -7.29 0.39
CA MET A 19 -0.18 -7.32 1.29
C MET A 19 -0.51 -8.76 1.69
N THR A 20 -0.88 -8.96 2.95
CA THR A 20 -1.40 -10.25 3.40
C THR A 20 -2.89 -10.40 3.06
N PHE A 21 -3.38 -11.63 3.01
CA PHE A 21 -4.81 -11.89 2.83
C PHE A 21 -5.68 -11.22 3.91
N SER A 22 -5.23 -11.25 5.17
CA SER A 22 -5.98 -10.64 6.28
C SER A 22 -6.08 -9.12 6.12
N GLU A 23 -5.02 -8.45 5.69
CA GLU A 23 -5.02 -7.01 5.45
C GLU A 23 -5.95 -6.66 4.28
N ALA A 24 -5.89 -7.41 3.18
CA ALA A 24 -6.80 -7.22 2.06
C ALA A 24 -8.26 -7.40 2.48
N SER A 25 -8.57 -8.43 3.26
CA SER A 25 -9.93 -8.67 3.77
C SER A 25 -10.44 -7.56 4.68
N MET A 26 -9.57 -6.98 5.51
CA MET A 26 -9.93 -5.81 6.32
C MET A 26 -10.28 -4.57 5.49
N GLN A 27 -9.70 -4.44 4.30
CA GLN A 27 -9.98 -3.33 3.37
C GLN A 27 -11.12 -3.65 2.37
N GLY A 28 -11.65 -4.88 2.37
CA GLY A 28 -12.61 -5.35 1.37
C GLY A 28 -11.99 -5.57 -0.02
N TRP A 29 -10.70 -5.89 -0.07
CA TRP A 29 -9.91 -6.11 -1.31
C TRP A 29 -9.62 -7.59 -1.57
N ASP A 30 -10.19 -8.50 -0.78
CA ASP A 30 -10.05 -9.95 -0.89
C ASP A 30 -10.98 -10.59 -1.94
N GLU A 31 -11.86 -9.80 -2.56
CA GLU A 31 -12.80 -10.24 -3.60
C GLU A 31 -12.40 -9.73 -5.01
N GLY A 32 -12.23 -10.65 -5.99
CA GLY A 32 -12.05 -10.30 -7.41
C GLY A 32 -10.96 -11.09 -8.16
N GLU A 33 -10.76 -10.76 -9.44
CA GLU A 33 -9.72 -11.38 -10.32
C GLU A 33 -8.29 -10.94 -9.98
N TRP A 34 -8.13 -9.85 -9.22
CA TRP A 34 -6.84 -9.34 -8.76
C TRP A 34 -6.57 -9.86 -7.35
N GLN A 35 -5.44 -10.52 -7.14
CA GLN A 35 -5.13 -11.10 -5.84
C GLN A 35 -4.52 -10.03 -4.95
N TYR A 36 -4.78 -10.10 -3.65
CA TYR A 36 -4.10 -9.32 -2.61
C TYR A 36 -2.56 -9.29 -2.77
N LYS A 37 -1.98 -10.30 -3.42
CA LYS A 37 -0.55 -10.41 -3.77
C LYS A 37 -0.04 -9.31 -4.69
N ASP A 38 -0.91 -8.65 -5.45
CA ASP A 38 -0.54 -7.53 -6.31
C ASP A 38 -0.53 -6.19 -5.55
N GLY A 39 -1.11 -6.17 -4.35
CA GLY A 39 -1.12 -5.03 -3.45
C GLY A 39 0.18 -4.91 -2.66
N MET A 40 0.67 -3.67 -2.55
CA MET A 40 1.81 -3.35 -1.69
C MET A 40 1.34 -2.68 -0.39
N VAL A 41 2.09 -2.88 0.68
CA VAL A 41 1.93 -2.21 1.97
C VAL A 41 3.20 -1.42 2.26
N ILE A 42 3.04 -0.15 2.60
CA ILE A 42 4.14 0.68 3.12
C ILE A 42 4.05 0.63 4.63
N GLU A 43 5.10 0.14 5.27
CA GLU A 43 5.24 0.19 6.73
C GLU A 43 6.04 1.42 7.15
N LEU A 44 5.49 2.20 8.08
CA LEU A 44 6.17 3.34 8.67
C LEU A 44 6.83 2.96 10.00
N ASN A 45 7.83 3.74 10.42
CA ASN A 45 8.59 3.50 11.66
C ASN A 45 7.76 3.55 12.96
N ASP A 46 6.56 4.11 12.91
CA ASP A 46 5.61 4.11 14.04
C ASP A 46 4.66 2.89 14.04
N GLY A 47 4.85 1.96 13.11
CA GLY A 47 4.01 0.77 12.93
C GLY A 47 2.72 1.01 12.15
N SER A 48 2.50 2.22 11.63
CA SER A 48 1.35 2.47 10.75
C SER A 48 1.56 1.88 9.36
N LEU A 49 0.47 1.43 8.76
CA LEU A 49 0.44 0.78 7.45
C LEU A 49 -0.32 1.66 6.46
N LEU A 50 0.28 1.90 5.30
CA LEU A 50 -0.39 2.56 4.19
C LEU A 50 -0.68 1.56 3.09
N PHE A 51 -1.94 1.56 2.64
CA PHE A 51 -2.46 0.70 1.60
C PHE A 51 -2.77 1.56 0.36
N PRO A 52 -1.92 1.56 -0.67
CA PRO A 52 -2.22 2.26 -1.91
C PRO A 52 -3.49 1.68 -2.52
N SER A 53 -4.41 2.54 -2.95
CA SER A 53 -5.59 2.11 -3.70
C SER A 53 -5.46 2.44 -5.18
N ALA A 54 -6.15 1.68 -6.02
CA ALA A 54 -6.19 1.91 -7.46
C ALA A 54 -7.07 3.12 -7.84
N ASP A 55 -8.00 3.54 -6.97
CA ASP A 55 -8.80 4.74 -7.15
C ASP A 55 -9.10 5.47 -5.83
N TRP A 56 -9.82 6.60 -5.93
CA TRP A 56 -10.14 7.46 -4.78
C TRP A 56 -11.24 6.89 -3.89
N GLU A 57 -12.06 5.97 -4.40
CA GLU A 57 -13.10 5.29 -3.62
C GLU A 57 -12.51 4.19 -2.74
N GLY A 58 -11.28 3.79 -3.01
CA GLY A 58 -10.64 2.68 -2.32
C GLY A 58 -10.87 1.36 -3.03
N ASN A 59 -11.29 1.32 -4.29
CA ASN A 59 -11.53 0.05 -4.97
C ASN A 59 -10.18 -0.57 -5.36
N ARG A 60 -9.95 -1.76 -4.83
CA ARG A 60 -8.77 -2.62 -5.13
C ARG A 60 -7.45 -2.07 -4.61
N ALA A 61 -6.51 -2.98 -4.42
CA ALA A 61 -5.14 -2.65 -4.11
C ALA A 61 -4.46 -1.97 -5.31
N GLY A 62 -3.80 -0.85 -5.05
CA GLY A 62 -2.97 -0.11 -5.98
C GLY A 62 -1.50 -0.51 -5.87
N ALA A 63 -0.72 -0.13 -6.90
CA ALA A 63 0.72 -0.31 -6.93
C ALA A 63 1.46 1.02 -6.72
N LEU A 64 2.68 0.94 -6.19
CA LEU A 64 3.61 2.07 -6.14
C LEU A 64 4.38 2.16 -7.47
N PHE A 65 4.31 3.32 -8.10
CA PHE A 65 4.99 3.60 -9.37
C PHE A 65 5.69 4.96 -9.33
N GLY A 66 6.68 5.13 -10.20
CA GLY A 66 7.42 6.37 -10.36
C GLY A 66 7.97 6.53 -11.76
N PHE A 67 8.68 7.65 -11.99
CA PHE A 67 9.34 7.91 -13.26
C PHE A 67 10.85 8.10 -13.06
N VAL A 68 11.64 7.44 -13.92
CA VAL A 68 13.09 7.67 -14.03
C VAL A 68 13.41 7.85 -15.50
N GLN A 69 13.99 9.00 -15.87
CA GLN A 69 14.34 9.31 -17.26
C GLN A 69 13.19 9.01 -18.24
N GLU A 70 11.98 9.51 -17.94
CA GLU A 70 10.76 9.31 -18.73
C GLU A 70 10.23 7.87 -18.81
N ARG A 71 10.80 6.93 -18.06
CA ARG A 71 10.31 5.55 -17.97
C ARG A 71 9.50 5.34 -16.71
N CYS A 72 8.33 4.73 -16.85
CA CYS A 72 7.56 4.24 -15.71
C CYS A 72 8.33 3.07 -15.07
N VAL A 73 8.54 3.15 -13.76
CA VAL A 73 9.13 2.08 -12.96
C VAL A 73 8.18 1.69 -11.85
N TYR A 74 8.11 0.39 -11.58
CA TYR A 74 7.36 -0.16 -10.46
C TYR A 74 8.30 -0.37 -9.28
N ILE A 75 7.87 0.04 -8.10
CA ILE A 75 8.60 -0.27 -6.87
C ILE A 75 8.08 -1.63 -6.40
N GLN A 76 8.94 -2.65 -6.51
CA GLN A 76 8.66 -3.98 -5.98
C GLN A 76 9.42 -4.17 -4.66
N PRO A 77 8.78 -4.75 -3.63
CA PRO A 77 9.44 -5.28 -2.45
C PRO A 77 10.63 -6.14 -2.82
N ARG A 78 11.66 -6.12 -1.98
CA ARG A 78 12.70 -7.14 -2.05
C ARG A 78 12.10 -8.47 -1.60
N ARG A 79 12.13 -9.47 -2.48
CA ARG A 79 11.73 -10.86 -2.18
C ARG A 79 12.69 -11.52 -1.19
#